data_AF-W4PG68-F1
#
_entry.id   AF-W4PG68-F1
#
_cell.length_a   1.000
_cell.length_b   1.000
_cell.length_c   1.000
_cell.angle_alpha   90.00
_cell.angle_beta   90.00
_cell.angle_gamma   90.00
#
_symmetry.space_group_name_H-M   'P 1'
#
loop_
_entity.id
_entity.type
_entity.pdbx_description
1 polymer ?
#
loop_
_entity_poly.entity_id
_entity_poly.type
_entity_poly.pdbx_seq_one_letter_code
_entity_poly.pdbx_strand_id
1 'polypeptide(L)'
;MDIKTSKGLAQSSNEELRAWTDKGWEQAMREGNYDRSREHLNFEIQRGGIVTPIDKSRPLTRLMAENLASRGIKDPNEGLDEPRYRTVVNFIFGGSTERMRELAFGNQEVDFESKKDNEHIRRMPEIEEWAKDIYRFVADKYGEENIISFIVHCDEKNPHVHCALLPIDEEKKFAFKKIFHGQNRVDFKNYMLALHDELAKVNEKWGLTRGVSITETGARHRSTEEYRRWLANECVTLEAQMDNTRRALKDLNVELAIAQKKQKSFTSMIENLKAEKERLEDELRPLRDCKPTAIASVRGLPVRFSTWSSRRLWLRRNWQTKRRSSMRLTSCLTLSARIKRR
;
A
#
# COMPACT_ATOMS: atom_id res chain seq x y z
N MET A 1 12.00 -3.07 23.33
CA MET A 1 12.45 -2.58 24.65
C MET A 1 12.41 -1.06 24.62
N ASP A 2 11.70 -0.47 25.58
CA ASP A 2 11.69 0.97 25.87
C ASP A 2 12.22 1.18 27.28
N ILE A 3 12.93 2.30 27.52
CA ILE A 3 13.56 2.60 28.81
C ILE A 3 13.17 4.03 29.20
N LYS A 4 12.51 4.17 30.35
CA LYS A 4 12.15 5.46 30.92
C LYS A 4 12.65 5.58 32.35
N THR A 5 13.16 6.75 32.68
CA THR A 5 13.52 7.06 34.07
C THR A 5 12.38 7.80 34.75
N SER A 6 11.98 7.36 35.93
CA SER A 6 11.01 8.07 36.77
C SER A 6 11.66 8.49 38.10
N LYS A 7 10.97 9.37 38.82
CA LYS A 7 11.42 9.85 40.14
C LYS A 7 10.89 9.01 41.31
N GLY A 8 10.29 7.86 40.99
CA GLY A 8 9.60 6.99 41.94
C GLY A 8 8.53 6.15 41.24
N LEU A 9 7.84 5.31 42.02
CA LEU A 9 6.84 4.35 41.54
C LEU A 9 5.39 4.75 41.84
N ALA A 10 5.16 5.84 42.58
CA ALA A 10 3.83 6.23 43.02
C ALA A 10 2.82 6.43 41.88
N GLN A 11 3.28 6.99 40.75
CA GLN A 11 2.40 7.28 39.61
C GLN A 11 2.04 6.05 38.79
N SER A 12 2.92 5.05 38.69
CA SER A 12 2.69 3.85 37.87
C SER A 12 2.21 2.64 38.67
N SER A 13 2.33 2.65 40.00
CA SER A 13 2.01 1.50 40.85
C SER A 13 0.58 0.97 40.66
N ASN A 14 -0.42 1.83 40.55
CA ASN A 14 -1.80 1.36 40.42
C ASN A 14 -2.07 0.77 39.03
N GLU A 15 -1.45 1.34 37.99
CA GLU A 15 -1.56 0.87 36.62
C GLU A 15 -0.87 -0.49 36.47
N GLU A 16 0.37 -0.62 36.95
CA GLU A 16 1.17 -1.84 36.88
C GLU A 16 0.58 -2.98 37.74
N LEU A 17 0.03 -2.69 38.93
CA LEU A 17 -0.56 -3.74 39.77
C LEU A 17 -2.03 -4.04 39.42
N ARG A 18 -2.64 -3.26 38.52
CA ARG A 18 -4.09 -3.25 38.31
C ARG A 18 -4.88 -3.08 39.61
N ALA A 19 -4.33 -2.28 40.54
CA ALA A 19 -4.93 -1.99 41.84
C ALA A 19 -5.98 -0.88 41.73
N TRP A 20 -6.92 -1.03 40.80
CA TRP A 20 -7.99 -0.08 40.54
C TRP A 20 -9.28 -0.43 41.27
N THR A 21 -10.06 0.59 41.61
CA THR A 21 -11.45 0.43 42.02
C THR A 21 -12.31 0.04 40.80
N ASP A 22 -13.54 -0.44 41.01
CA ASP A 22 -14.45 -0.75 39.89
C ASP A 22 -14.65 0.44 38.94
N LYS A 23 -14.80 1.65 39.50
CA LYS A 23 -14.86 2.89 38.71
C LYS A 23 -13.56 3.16 37.94
N GLY A 24 -12.42 2.84 38.54
CA GLY A 24 -11.12 2.94 37.87
C GLY A 24 -11.01 1.99 36.68
N TRP A 25 -11.53 0.76 36.82
CA TRP A 25 -11.64 -0.21 35.74
C TRP A 25 -12.54 0.26 34.60
N GLU A 26 -13.74 0.77 34.92
CA GLU A 26 -14.67 1.32 33.92
C GLU A 26 -14.01 2.46 33.11
N GLN A 27 -13.34 3.38 33.81
CA GLN A 27 -12.62 4.48 33.19
C GLN A 27 -11.46 3.98 32.32
N ALA A 28 -10.66 3.03 32.82
CA ALA A 28 -9.55 2.45 32.10
C ALA A 28 -10.01 1.73 30.83
N MET A 29 -11.06 0.90 30.90
CA MET A 29 -11.61 0.21 29.73
C MET A 29 -12.17 1.18 28.69
N ARG A 30 -12.73 2.33 29.12
CA ARG A 30 -13.27 3.35 28.21
C ARG A 30 -12.17 4.11 27.45
N GLU A 31 -11.06 4.42 28.10
CA GLU A 31 -10.00 5.30 27.55
C GLU A 31 -8.76 4.55 27.08
N GLY A 32 -8.61 3.32 27.57
CA GLY A 32 -7.46 2.46 27.39
C GLY A 32 -7.72 1.27 26.48
N ASN A 33 -6.76 0.36 26.45
CA ASN A 33 -6.79 -0.88 25.66
C ASN A 33 -6.91 -2.10 26.58
N TYR A 34 -7.56 -1.94 27.74
CA TYR A 34 -7.61 -2.95 28.78
C TYR A 34 -8.83 -3.86 28.64
N ASP A 35 -8.63 -5.13 28.98
CA ASP A 35 -9.68 -6.13 29.02
C ASP A 35 -9.71 -6.80 30.41
N ARG A 36 -10.69 -6.40 31.22
CA ARG A 36 -10.85 -6.90 32.58
C ARG A 36 -11.01 -8.42 32.64
N SER A 37 -11.61 -9.04 31.61
CA SER A 37 -11.80 -10.50 31.59
C SER A 37 -10.48 -11.26 31.53
N ARG A 38 -9.41 -10.65 31.01
CA ARG A 38 -8.05 -11.21 30.93
C ARG A 38 -7.13 -10.77 32.06
N GLU A 39 -7.57 -9.92 32.99
CA GLU A 39 -6.75 -9.45 34.10
C GLU A 39 -6.10 -10.61 34.89
N HIS A 40 -6.86 -11.69 35.09
CA HIS A 40 -6.41 -12.88 35.81
C HIS A 40 -5.25 -13.62 35.13
N LEU A 41 -4.95 -13.31 33.87
CA LEU A 41 -3.84 -13.87 33.11
C LEU A 41 -2.53 -13.12 33.36
N ASN A 42 -2.58 -11.93 33.97
CA ASN A 42 -1.39 -11.19 34.36
C ASN A 42 -0.63 -11.92 35.48
N PHE A 43 0.69 -11.74 35.53
CA PHE A 43 1.54 -12.37 36.54
C PHE A 43 2.77 -11.54 36.84
N GLU A 44 3.44 -11.89 37.93
CA GLU A 44 4.72 -11.32 38.32
C GLU A 44 5.79 -12.42 38.28
N ILE A 45 7.00 -12.05 37.88
CA ILE A 45 8.21 -12.87 38.07
C ILE A 45 8.93 -12.35 39.31
N GLN A 46 8.88 -13.11 40.39
CA GLN A 46 9.59 -12.82 41.63
C GLN A 46 11.02 -13.36 41.59
N ARG A 47 11.80 -12.93 42.60
CA ARG A 47 13.18 -13.38 42.84
C ARG A 47 13.29 -14.90 42.72
N GLY A 48 14.30 -15.36 41.99
CA GLY A 48 14.52 -16.75 41.61
C GLY A 48 13.79 -17.17 40.34
N GLY A 49 13.15 -16.24 39.61
CA GLY A 49 12.40 -16.55 38.39
C GLY A 49 11.07 -17.26 38.68
N ILE A 50 10.49 -17.04 39.86
CA ILE A 50 9.27 -17.71 40.32
C ILE A 50 8.07 -16.95 39.77
N VAL A 51 7.19 -17.65 39.05
CA VAL A 51 5.94 -17.09 38.53
C VAL A 51 4.91 -17.06 39.64
N THR A 52 4.37 -15.88 39.95
CA THR A 52 3.32 -15.70 40.95
C THR A 52 2.18 -14.84 40.42
N PRO A 53 0.96 -14.95 40.97
CA PRO A 53 -0.08 -13.95 40.76
C PRO A 53 0.40 -12.58 41.27
N ILE A 54 -0.15 -11.50 40.71
CA ILE A 54 0.17 -10.14 41.13
C ILE A 54 -0.41 -9.87 42.53
N ASP A 55 0.45 -9.50 43.47
CA ASP A 55 0.04 -9.06 44.81
C ASP A 55 -0.38 -7.58 44.78
N LYS A 56 -1.70 -7.36 44.74
CA LYS A 56 -2.28 -6.01 44.75
C LYS A 56 -2.32 -5.37 46.14
N SER A 57 -2.04 -6.12 47.21
CA SER A 57 -2.11 -5.62 48.59
C SER A 57 -0.92 -4.74 48.97
N ARG A 58 0.19 -4.86 48.24
CA ARG A 58 1.45 -4.17 48.50
C ARG A 58 1.78 -3.23 47.33
N PRO A 59 1.62 -1.91 47.50
CA PRO A 59 2.01 -0.94 46.49
C PRO A 59 3.51 -1.00 46.18
N LEU A 60 3.89 -0.70 44.95
CA LEU A 60 5.29 -0.72 44.50
C LEU A 60 6.18 0.24 45.30
N THR A 61 5.62 1.35 45.78
CA THR A 61 6.33 2.30 46.65
C THR A 61 6.75 1.66 47.98
N ARG A 62 5.90 0.80 48.54
CA ARG A 62 6.20 0.05 49.76
C ARG A 62 7.27 -1.01 49.50
N LEU A 63 7.17 -1.74 48.39
CA LEU A 63 8.19 -2.72 47.99
C LEU A 63 9.56 -2.08 47.81
N MET A 64 9.61 -0.91 47.15
CA MET A 64 10.83 -0.12 47.01
C MET A 64 11.40 0.29 48.37
N ALA A 65 10.58 0.83 49.27
CA ALA A 65 11.03 1.24 50.60
C ALA A 65 11.59 0.06 51.43
N GLU A 66 10.91 -1.09 51.39
CA GLU A 66 11.36 -2.31 52.07
C GLU A 66 12.68 -2.84 51.49
N ASN A 67 12.84 -2.84 50.16
CA ASN A 67 14.09 -3.22 49.49
C ASN A 67 15.25 -2.30 49.92
N LEU A 68 15.04 -0.97 49.89
CA LEU A 68 16.04 0.01 50.29
C LEU A 68 16.42 -0.12 51.77
N ALA A 69 15.43 -0.28 52.65
CA ALA A 69 15.66 -0.48 54.08
C ALA A 69 16.46 -1.75 54.35
N SER A 70 16.14 -2.87 53.69
CA SER A 70 16.86 -4.15 53.85
C SER A 70 18.34 -4.06 53.43
N ARG A 71 18.66 -3.13 52.53
CA ARG A 71 20.02 -2.91 52.01
C ARG A 71 20.79 -1.83 52.78
N GLY A 72 20.12 -1.10 53.66
CA GLY A 72 20.66 0.05 54.40
C GLY A 72 20.85 1.28 53.51
N ILE A 73 20.01 1.45 52.49
CA ILE A 73 20.10 2.54 51.51
C ILE A 73 19.00 3.55 51.79
N LYS A 74 19.37 4.83 51.86
CA LYS A 74 18.39 5.91 51.98
C LYS A 74 17.92 6.36 50.61
N ASP A 75 16.62 6.53 50.44
CA ASP A 75 16.06 7.13 49.21
C ASP A 75 16.40 8.64 49.18
N PRO A 76 17.07 9.14 48.13
CA PRO A 76 17.33 10.58 47.96
C PRO A 76 16.08 11.46 47.90
N ASN A 77 14.92 10.88 47.58
CA ASN A 77 13.64 11.59 47.53
C ASN A 77 12.86 11.53 48.86
N GLU A 78 13.30 10.75 49.83
CA GLU A 78 12.62 10.64 51.13
C GLU A 78 12.61 11.99 51.87
N GLY A 79 11.43 12.43 52.29
CA GLY A 79 11.23 13.68 53.03
C GLY A 79 11.21 14.95 52.17
N LEU A 80 11.21 14.82 50.84
CA LEU A 80 10.95 15.94 49.92
C LEU A 80 9.44 16.04 49.64
N ASP A 81 8.90 17.26 49.60
CA ASP A 81 7.50 17.50 49.20
C ASP A 81 7.23 17.04 47.77
N GLU A 82 8.22 17.21 46.89
CA GLU A 82 8.20 16.71 45.51
C GLU A 82 9.47 15.92 45.19
N PRO A 83 9.34 14.73 44.57
CA PRO A 83 10.50 13.94 44.19
C PRO A 83 11.30 14.68 43.09
N ARG A 84 12.62 14.74 43.28
CA ARG A 84 13.55 15.46 42.40
C ARG A 84 14.49 14.53 41.64
N TYR A 85 14.94 13.47 42.29
CA TYR A 85 15.96 12.57 41.77
C TYR A 85 15.32 11.38 41.04
N ARG A 86 15.96 10.93 39.96
CA ARG A 86 15.55 9.75 39.21
C ARG A 86 16.08 8.51 39.92
N THR A 87 15.23 7.86 40.69
CA THR A 87 15.57 6.69 41.51
C THR A 87 15.12 5.38 40.89
N VAL A 88 14.36 5.44 39.78
CA VAL A 88 13.77 4.26 39.15
C VAL A 88 13.95 4.32 37.63
N VAL A 89 14.27 3.16 37.05
CA VAL A 89 14.32 2.90 35.63
C VAL A 89 13.25 1.88 35.29
N ASN A 90 12.26 2.31 34.52
CA ASN A 90 11.18 1.47 34.04
C ASN A 90 11.55 0.97 32.65
N PHE A 91 11.69 -0.35 32.54
CA PHE A 91 11.82 -1.03 31.27
C PHE A 91 10.46 -1.56 30.83
N ILE A 92 10.17 -1.38 29.55
CA ILE A 92 9.06 -2.06 28.89
C ILE A 92 9.64 -3.05 27.90
N PHE A 93 9.43 -4.35 28.16
CA PHE A 93 9.82 -5.41 27.22
C PHE A 93 8.59 -5.93 26.50
N GLY A 94 8.73 -6.14 25.20
CA GLY A 94 7.68 -6.65 24.34
C GLY A 94 8.23 -6.89 22.95
N GLY A 95 7.42 -7.50 22.12
CA GLY A 95 7.74 -7.84 20.74
C GLY A 95 6.69 -7.37 19.76
N SER A 96 6.72 -7.94 18.56
CA SER A 96 5.63 -7.76 17.59
C SER A 96 4.32 -8.29 18.16
N THR A 97 3.23 -7.58 17.87
CA THR A 97 1.90 -7.90 18.41
C THR A 97 1.49 -9.34 18.14
N GLU A 98 1.71 -9.83 16.92
CA GLU A 98 1.37 -11.19 16.52
C GLU A 98 2.14 -12.22 17.34
N ARG A 99 3.47 -12.08 17.41
CA ARG A 99 4.31 -13.05 18.11
C ARG A 99 4.06 -13.06 19.62
N MET A 100 3.89 -11.90 20.23
CA MET A 100 3.57 -11.82 21.66
C MET A 100 2.21 -12.43 22.00
N ARG A 101 1.20 -12.25 21.13
CA ARG A 101 -0.11 -12.89 21.29
C ARG A 101 -0.03 -14.41 21.12
N GLU A 102 0.76 -14.88 20.16
CA GLU A 102 1.01 -16.32 19.97
C GLU A 102 1.69 -16.92 21.22
N LEU A 103 2.70 -16.25 21.79
CA LEU A 103 3.34 -16.70 23.03
C LEU A 103 2.38 -16.70 24.23
N ALA A 104 1.49 -15.70 24.32
CA ALA A 104 0.57 -15.56 25.46
C ALA A 104 -0.66 -16.48 25.39
N PHE A 105 -1.20 -16.71 24.19
CA PHE A 105 -2.51 -17.34 24.00
C PHE A 105 -2.47 -18.54 23.04
N GLY A 106 -1.35 -18.76 22.34
CA GLY A 106 -1.22 -19.84 21.35
C GLY A 106 -2.22 -19.67 20.21
N ASN A 107 -2.96 -20.74 19.93
CA ASN A 107 -3.97 -20.79 18.88
C ASN A 107 -5.40 -20.45 19.38
N GLN A 108 -5.55 -19.93 20.60
CA GLN A 108 -6.86 -19.56 21.13
C GLN A 108 -7.44 -18.34 20.38
N GLU A 109 -8.75 -18.34 20.15
CA GLU A 109 -9.45 -17.22 19.53
C GLU A 109 -9.70 -16.13 20.58
N VAL A 110 -8.86 -15.08 20.58
CA VAL A 110 -8.98 -13.95 21.52
C VAL A 110 -9.59 -12.74 20.80
N ASP A 111 -10.62 -12.14 21.40
CA ASP A 111 -11.18 -10.90 20.90
C ASP A 111 -10.43 -9.68 21.43
N PHE A 112 -9.58 -9.09 20.59
CA PHE A 112 -8.83 -7.87 20.92
C PHE A 112 -9.58 -6.57 20.58
N GLU A 113 -10.79 -6.67 20.03
CA GLU A 113 -11.66 -5.53 19.68
C GLU A 113 -12.74 -5.28 20.73
N SER A 114 -12.67 -6.00 21.86
CA SER A 114 -13.56 -5.83 23.02
C SER A 114 -15.05 -5.96 22.68
N LYS A 115 -15.41 -6.83 21.72
CA LYS A 115 -16.81 -7.10 21.34
C LYS A 115 -17.40 -8.27 22.16
N LYS A 116 -16.55 -9.14 22.70
CA LYS A 116 -16.88 -10.31 23.51
C LYS A 116 -15.97 -10.37 24.74
N ASP A 117 -16.41 -11.11 25.76
CA ASP A 117 -15.54 -11.48 26.88
C ASP A 117 -14.50 -12.52 26.46
N ASN A 118 -13.37 -12.51 27.15
CA ASN A 118 -12.25 -13.43 26.98
C ASN A 118 -12.02 -14.25 28.26
N GLU A 119 -13.04 -14.48 29.10
CA GLU A 119 -12.90 -15.21 30.37
C GLU A 119 -12.43 -16.66 30.20
N HIS A 120 -12.73 -17.25 29.05
CA HIS A 120 -12.36 -18.62 28.70
C HIS A 120 -10.88 -18.78 28.31
N ILE A 121 -10.19 -17.67 28.04
CA ILE A 121 -8.81 -17.68 27.58
C ILE A 121 -7.89 -18.07 28.73
N ARG A 122 -6.91 -18.93 28.41
CA ARG A 122 -5.87 -19.34 29.34
C ARG A 122 -4.52 -18.85 28.90
N ARG A 123 -3.68 -18.49 29.86
CA ARG A 123 -2.28 -18.13 29.60
C ARG A 123 -1.50 -19.38 29.21
N MET A 124 -0.72 -19.27 28.15
CA MET A 124 0.18 -20.32 27.68
C MET A 124 1.53 -20.29 28.43
N PRO A 125 2.18 -21.42 28.72
CA PRO A 125 3.48 -21.44 29.41
C PRO A 125 4.60 -20.69 28.66
N GLU A 126 4.49 -20.55 27.34
CA GLU A 126 5.49 -19.92 26.49
C GLU A 126 5.74 -18.46 26.86
N ILE A 127 4.71 -17.69 27.24
CA ILE A 127 4.90 -16.30 27.72
C ILE A 127 5.60 -16.26 29.08
N GLU A 128 5.38 -17.25 29.94
CA GLU A 128 6.05 -17.32 31.24
C GLU A 128 7.53 -17.63 31.07
N GLU A 129 7.88 -18.59 30.21
CA GLU A 129 9.26 -18.92 29.89
C GLU A 129 9.98 -17.76 29.21
N TRP A 130 9.32 -17.07 28.26
CA TRP A 130 9.85 -15.83 27.68
C TRP A 130 10.11 -14.78 28.75
N ALA A 131 9.15 -14.55 29.64
CA ALA A 131 9.29 -13.58 30.73
C ALA A 131 10.45 -13.95 31.67
N LYS A 132 10.65 -15.24 31.98
CA LYS A 132 11.79 -15.73 32.79
C LYS A 132 13.13 -15.45 32.11
N ASP A 133 13.24 -15.61 30.80
CA ASP A 133 14.49 -15.29 30.10
C ASP A 133 14.80 -13.80 30.09
N ILE A 134 13.78 -12.97 29.89
CA ILE A 134 13.92 -11.52 29.97
C ILE A 134 14.28 -11.11 31.41
N TYR A 135 13.64 -11.72 32.41
CA TYR A 135 13.98 -11.50 33.82
C TYR A 135 15.44 -11.83 34.11
N ARG A 136 15.91 -13.01 33.68
CA ARG A 136 17.31 -13.43 33.83
C ARG A 136 18.27 -12.47 33.13
N PHE A 137 17.94 -12.04 31.91
CA PHE A 137 18.75 -11.04 31.19
C PHE A 137 18.92 -9.73 31.98
N VAL A 138 17.85 -9.24 32.60
CA VAL A 138 17.90 -8.03 33.45
C VAL A 138 18.66 -8.30 34.74
N ALA A 139 18.41 -9.42 35.40
CA ALA A 139 19.04 -9.81 36.66
C ALA A 139 20.57 -10.00 36.49
N ASP A 140 20.99 -10.69 35.44
CA ASP A 140 22.41 -10.94 35.14
C ASP A 140 23.16 -9.64 34.84
N LYS A 141 22.49 -8.65 34.24
CA LYS A 141 23.11 -7.38 33.84
C LYS A 141 23.12 -6.32 34.95
N TYR A 142 22.04 -6.25 35.74
CA TYR A 142 21.82 -5.15 36.68
C TYR A 142 21.72 -5.58 38.14
N GLY A 143 21.80 -6.87 38.44
CA GLY A 143 21.58 -7.42 39.78
C GLY A 143 20.10 -7.67 40.04
N GLU A 144 19.79 -8.88 40.51
CA GLU A 144 18.43 -9.29 40.82
C GLU A 144 17.82 -8.47 41.97
N GLU A 145 18.64 -8.05 42.94
CA GLU A 145 18.25 -7.17 44.05
C GLU A 145 17.80 -5.77 43.63
N ASN A 146 18.16 -5.35 42.42
CA ASN A 146 17.78 -4.07 41.86
C ASN A 146 16.42 -4.12 41.16
N ILE A 147 15.88 -5.31 40.87
CA ILE A 147 14.54 -5.48 40.30
C ILE A 147 13.51 -5.41 41.44
N ILE A 148 12.62 -4.43 41.40
CA ILE A 148 11.56 -4.23 42.41
C ILE A 148 10.26 -4.89 41.98
N SER A 149 9.91 -4.78 40.71
CA SER A 149 8.75 -5.44 40.12
C SER A 149 9.10 -5.90 38.71
N PHE A 150 8.55 -7.05 38.33
CA PHE A 150 8.62 -7.57 36.96
C PHE A 150 7.26 -8.18 36.62
N ILE A 151 6.38 -7.34 36.10
CA ILE A 151 4.97 -7.66 35.89
C ILE A 151 4.70 -7.85 34.41
N VAL A 152 4.02 -8.93 34.07
CA VAL A 152 3.62 -9.26 32.70
C VAL A 152 2.13 -8.99 32.54
N HIS A 153 1.81 -8.09 31.63
CA HIS A 153 0.44 -7.75 31.24
C HIS A 153 0.04 -8.53 30.01
N CYS A 154 -0.99 -9.37 30.17
CA CYS A 154 -1.67 -10.14 29.13
C CYS A 154 -3.12 -9.66 28.94
N ASP A 155 -3.53 -8.57 29.58
CA ASP A 155 -4.87 -7.99 29.54
C ASP A 155 -5.01 -6.81 28.56
N GLU A 156 -3.92 -6.42 27.91
CA GLU A 156 -3.90 -5.36 26.90
C GLU A 156 -3.89 -5.89 25.46
N LYS A 157 -3.83 -4.99 24.47
CA LYS A 157 -3.74 -5.37 23.04
C LYS A 157 -2.45 -6.11 22.69
N ASN A 158 -1.33 -5.80 23.34
CA ASN A 158 -0.04 -6.45 23.11
C ASN A 158 0.51 -6.94 24.45
N PRO A 159 0.74 -8.24 24.65
CA PRO A 159 1.40 -8.73 25.85
C PRO A 159 2.80 -8.13 26.03
N HIS A 160 3.09 -7.61 27.22
CA HIS A 160 4.36 -6.93 27.51
C HIS A 160 4.70 -6.97 29.00
N VAL A 161 5.95 -6.65 29.32
CA VAL A 161 6.49 -6.62 30.67
C VAL A 161 6.73 -5.18 31.10
N HIS A 162 6.34 -4.86 32.32
CA HIS A 162 6.84 -3.73 33.10
C HIS A 162 7.89 -4.21 34.09
N CYS A 163 9.09 -3.67 33.99
CA CYS A 163 10.18 -3.97 34.91
C CYS A 163 10.67 -2.68 35.57
N ALA A 164 10.43 -2.56 36.88
CA ALA A 164 10.95 -1.46 37.68
C ALA A 164 12.32 -1.83 38.27
N LEU A 165 13.36 -1.11 37.86
CA LEU A 165 14.74 -1.31 38.29
C LEU A 165 15.23 -0.11 39.10
N LEU A 166 15.89 -0.35 40.24
CA LEU A 166 16.66 0.65 40.96
C LEU A 166 18.10 0.68 40.44
N PRO A 167 18.60 1.82 39.91
CA PRO A 167 19.95 1.92 39.41
C PRO A 167 20.94 2.11 40.56
N ILE A 168 21.16 1.07 41.37
CA ILE A 168 22.05 1.07 42.52
C ILE A 168 23.31 0.27 42.21
N ASP A 169 24.48 0.84 42.49
CA ASP A 169 25.76 0.18 42.27
C ASP A 169 26.23 -0.66 43.47
N GLU A 170 27.38 -1.31 43.33
CA GLU A 170 28.03 -2.12 44.37
C GLU A 170 28.35 -1.30 45.64
N GLU A 171 28.52 0.02 45.52
CA GLU A 171 28.70 0.93 46.67
C GLU A 171 27.38 1.28 47.36
N LYS A 172 26.27 0.63 46.97
CA LYS A 172 24.93 0.87 47.50
C LYS A 172 24.43 2.30 47.29
N LYS A 173 24.87 2.96 46.20
CA LYS A 173 24.44 4.32 45.85
C LYS A 173 23.69 4.33 44.54
N PHE A 174 22.75 5.26 44.40
CA PHE A 174 22.06 5.50 43.14
C PHE A 174 23.05 6.07 42.10
N ALA A 175 23.37 5.27 41.08
CA ALA A 175 24.42 5.54 40.12
C ALA A 175 23.95 5.34 38.67
N PHE A 176 22.83 5.97 38.31
CA PHE A 176 22.24 5.86 36.97
C PHE A 176 23.25 6.10 35.83
N LYS A 177 24.03 7.19 35.91
CA LYS A 177 25.01 7.51 34.88
C LYS A 177 26.11 6.46 34.77
N LYS A 178 26.51 5.83 35.87
CA LYS A 178 27.53 4.78 35.92
C LYS A 178 27.03 3.50 35.26
N ILE A 179 25.82 3.05 35.63
CA ILE A 179 25.22 1.79 35.15
C ILE A 179 24.84 1.88 33.67
N PHE A 180 24.25 3.00 33.26
CA PHE A 180 23.75 3.19 31.89
C PHE A 180 24.73 3.93 30.96
N HIS A 181 25.99 4.11 31.38
CA HIS A 181 27.03 4.78 30.58
C HIS A 181 26.62 6.19 30.12
N GLY A 182 25.89 6.91 30.98
CA GLY A 182 25.29 8.21 30.72
C GLY A 182 26.22 9.41 30.95
N GLN A 183 27.54 9.19 31.05
CA GLN A 183 28.53 10.26 31.19
C GLN A 183 28.63 11.05 29.89
N ASN A 184 28.67 10.34 28.75
CA ASN A 184 28.71 10.92 27.42
C ASN A 184 27.56 10.41 26.56
N ARG A 185 27.07 11.26 25.65
CA ARG A 185 26.01 10.88 24.70
C ARG A 185 26.42 9.73 23.77
N VAL A 186 27.69 9.67 23.40
CA VAL A 186 28.23 8.62 22.52
C VAL A 186 28.26 7.28 23.24
N ASP A 187 28.74 7.25 24.49
CA ASP A 187 28.82 6.04 25.31
C ASP A 187 27.41 5.49 25.59
N PHE A 188 26.47 6.36 25.96
CA PHE A 188 25.06 5.98 26.13
C PHE A 188 24.46 5.41 24.84
N LYS A 189 24.71 6.03 23.69
CA LYS A 189 24.24 5.53 22.39
C LYS A 189 24.81 4.13 22.10
N ASN A 190 26.12 3.96 22.25
CA ASN A 190 26.79 2.69 21.96
C ASN A 190 26.31 1.60 22.93
N TYR A 191 26.16 1.93 24.21
CA TYR A 191 25.61 1.05 25.22
C TYR A 191 24.19 0.60 24.87
N MET A 192 23.30 1.52 24.48
CA MET A 192 21.94 1.19 24.07
C MET A 192 21.90 0.31 22.83
N LEU A 193 22.76 0.58 21.83
CA LEU A 193 22.87 -0.26 20.65
C LEU A 193 23.28 -1.70 21.02
N ALA A 194 24.33 -1.85 21.83
CA ALA A 194 24.80 -3.14 22.32
C ALA A 194 23.73 -3.85 23.16
N LEU A 195 23.01 -3.12 24.01
CA LEU A 195 21.92 -3.67 24.83
C LEU A 195 20.79 -4.24 23.97
N HIS A 196 20.43 -3.56 22.88
CA HIS A 196 19.45 -4.07 21.91
C HIS A 196 19.96 -5.30 21.15
N ASP A 197 21.26 -5.38 20.85
CA ASP A 197 21.89 -6.55 20.21
C ASP A 197 21.93 -7.76 21.14
N GLU A 198 22.29 -7.56 22.40
CA GLU A 198 22.28 -8.62 23.41
C GLU A 198 20.87 -9.13 23.68
N LEU A 199 19.90 -8.22 23.84
CA LEU A 199 18.50 -8.58 24.02
C LEU A 199 17.96 -9.36 22.81
N ALA A 200 18.39 -9.03 21.59
CA ALA A 200 17.97 -9.75 20.39
C ALA A 200 18.44 -11.22 20.42
N LYS A 201 19.62 -11.52 20.95
CA LYS A 201 20.11 -12.90 21.12
C LYS A 201 19.24 -13.71 22.08
N VAL A 202 18.78 -13.09 23.17
CA VAL A 202 17.85 -13.74 24.13
C VAL A 202 16.50 -14.00 23.46
N ASN A 203 16.04 -13.07 22.63
CA ASN A 203 14.76 -13.12 21.94
C ASN A 203 14.74 -14.00 20.68
N GLU A 204 15.90 -14.39 20.15
CA GLU A 204 16.01 -15.18 18.92
C GLU A 204 15.27 -16.53 19.03
N LYS A 205 15.42 -17.21 20.17
CA LYS A 205 14.69 -18.47 20.44
C LYS A 205 13.17 -18.31 20.50
N TRP A 206 12.72 -17.09 20.75
CA TRP A 206 11.31 -16.72 20.79
C TRP A 206 10.81 -16.16 19.46
N GLY A 207 11.59 -16.23 18.37
CA GLY A 207 11.20 -15.72 17.06
C GLY A 207 11.08 -14.21 16.99
N LEU A 208 11.72 -13.49 17.91
CA LEU A 208 11.71 -12.03 17.99
C LEU A 208 13.07 -11.50 17.54
N THR A 209 13.08 -10.62 16.54
CA THR A 209 14.30 -10.06 15.97
C THR A 209 14.55 -8.63 16.44
N ARG A 210 15.79 -8.15 16.27
CA ARG A 210 16.14 -6.75 16.54
C ARG A 210 15.34 -5.82 15.64
N GLY A 211 14.86 -4.71 16.21
CA GLY A 211 14.28 -3.61 15.44
C GLY A 211 15.32 -2.92 14.55
N VAL A 212 14.85 -2.32 13.46
CA VAL A 212 15.66 -1.50 12.56
C VAL A 212 16.16 -0.23 13.24
N SER A 213 17.35 0.23 12.84
CA SER A 213 18.00 1.38 13.47
C SER A 213 17.18 2.67 13.30
N ILE A 214 17.24 3.55 14.29
CA ILE A 214 16.65 4.90 14.22
C ILE A 214 17.27 5.70 13.07
N THR A 215 18.55 5.45 12.74
CA THR A 215 19.24 6.14 11.63
C THR A 215 18.60 5.82 10.28
N GLU A 216 18.02 4.64 10.12
CA GLU A 216 17.37 4.20 8.89
C GLU A 216 15.88 4.59 8.87
N THR A 217 15.20 4.43 10.00
CA THR A 217 13.75 4.64 10.09
C THR A 217 13.34 6.09 10.36
N GLY A 218 14.22 6.90 10.95
CA GLY A 218 13.86 8.20 11.51
C GLY A 218 12.81 8.12 12.62
N ALA A 219 12.59 6.92 13.19
CA ALA A 219 11.55 6.70 14.18
C ALA A 219 11.86 7.47 15.47
N ARG A 220 10.84 8.15 16.01
CA ARG A 220 10.89 8.78 17.33
C ARG A 220 9.91 8.09 18.27
N HIS A 221 10.30 8.02 19.54
CA HIS A 221 9.38 7.63 20.61
C HIS A 221 8.14 8.55 20.59
N ARG A 222 6.97 7.96 20.75
CA ARG A 222 5.69 8.65 20.88
C ARG A 222 5.00 8.11 22.13
N SER A 223 4.37 8.98 22.91
CA SER A 223 3.45 8.50 23.93
C SER A 223 2.27 7.77 23.28
N THR A 224 1.57 6.92 24.04
CA THR A 224 0.38 6.22 23.54
C THR A 224 -0.68 7.21 23.03
N GLU A 225 -0.87 8.33 23.73
CA GLU A 225 -1.80 9.39 23.32
C GLU A 225 -1.34 10.08 22.03
N GLU A 226 -0.05 10.44 21.93
CA GLU A 226 0.53 11.03 20.73
C GLU A 226 0.40 10.09 19.53
N TYR A 227 0.62 8.78 19.74
CA TYR A 227 0.47 7.78 18.69
C TYR A 227 -0.98 7.65 18.22
N ARG A 228 -1.96 7.64 19.15
CA ARG A 228 -3.39 7.63 18.81
C ARG A 228 -3.79 8.89 18.03
N ARG A 229 -3.33 10.07 18.45
CA ARG A 229 -3.58 11.33 17.75
C ARG A 229 -2.97 11.33 16.36
N TRP A 230 -1.75 10.81 16.22
CA TRP A 230 -1.08 10.66 14.93
C TRP A 230 -1.87 9.73 14.00
N LEU A 231 -2.30 8.55 14.48
CA LEU A 231 -3.13 7.63 13.71
C LEU A 231 -4.46 8.26 13.28
N ALA A 232 -5.14 8.99 14.17
CA ALA A 232 -6.39 9.68 13.85
C ALA A 232 -6.20 10.69 12.71
N ASN A 233 -5.12 11.48 12.75
CA ASN A 233 -4.79 12.43 11.68
C ASN A 233 -4.43 11.72 10.37
N GLU A 234 -3.72 10.59 10.44
CA GLU A 234 -3.37 9.78 9.28
C GLU A 234 -4.63 9.21 8.62
N CYS A 235 -5.59 8.69 9.40
CA CYS A 235 -6.88 8.23 8.90
C CYS A 235 -7.63 9.34 8.15
N VAL A 236 -7.74 10.54 8.74
CA VAL A 236 -8.40 11.69 8.08
C VAL A 236 -7.71 12.05 6.75
N THR A 237 -6.38 12.00 6.72
CA THR A 237 -5.59 12.29 5.52
C THR A 237 -5.82 11.24 4.43
N LEU A 238 -5.78 9.95 4.80
CA LEU A 238 -6.00 8.83 3.88
C LEU A 238 -7.44 8.81 3.36
N GLU A 239 -8.43 9.11 4.20
CA GLU A 239 -9.84 9.23 3.79
C GLU A 239 -10.00 10.34 2.74
N ALA A 240 -9.39 11.51 2.97
CA ALA A 240 -9.40 12.60 1.99
C ALA A 240 -8.72 12.21 0.67
N GLN A 241 -7.60 11.49 0.72
CA GLN A 241 -6.92 10.97 -0.47
C GLN A 241 -7.77 9.94 -1.23
N MET A 242 -8.44 9.04 -0.52
CA MET A 242 -9.35 8.06 -1.09
C MET A 242 -10.51 8.75 -1.81
N ASP A 243 -11.11 9.76 -1.18
CA ASP A 243 -12.21 10.53 -1.78
C ASP A 243 -11.77 11.29 -3.03
N ASN A 244 -10.60 11.93 -2.99
CA ASN A 244 -10.04 12.60 -4.16
C ASN A 244 -9.76 11.62 -5.30
N THR A 245 -9.17 10.47 -5.00
CA THR A 245 -8.90 9.42 -5.99
C THR A 245 -10.20 8.86 -6.57
N ARG A 246 -11.22 8.66 -5.73
CA ARG A 246 -12.55 8.21 -6.16
C ARG A 246 -13.24 9.22 -7.09
N ARG A 247 -13.08 10.53 -6.84
CA ARG A 247 -13.58 11.58 -7.74
C ARG A 247 -12.84 11.55 -9.07
N ALA A 248 -11.50 11.51 -9.04
CA ALA A 248 -10.69 11.42 -10.26
C ALA A 248 -11.05 10.17 -11.11
N LEU A 249 -11.30 9.03 -10.47
CA LEU A 249 -11.77 7.83 -11.17
C LEU A 249 -13.15 8.00 -11.80
N LYS A 250 -14.08 8.69 -11.12
CA LYS A 250 -15.41 8.98 -11.69
C LYS A 250 -15.29 9.88 -12.91
N ASP A 251 -14.50 10.95 -12.82
CA ASP A 251 -14.30 11.90 -13.90
C ASP A 251 -13.66 11.20 -15.12
N LEU A 252 -12.62 10.39 -14.89
CA LEU A 252 -11.98 9.61 -15.95
C LEU A 252 -12.95 8.61 -16.61
N ASN A 253 -13.84 7.99 -15.83
CA ASN A 253 -14.86 7.10 -16.39
C ASN A 253 -15.88 7.84 -17.28
N VAL A 254 -16.25 9.08 -16.91
CA VAL A 254 -17.10 9.93 -17.75
C VAL A 254 -16.38 10.28 -19.06
N GLU A 255 -15.11 10.67 -18.99
CA GLU A 255 -14.28 10.94 -20.16
C GLU A 255 -14.14 9.72 -21.07
N LEU A 256 -13.91 8.54 -20.48
CA LEU A 256 -13.81 7.28 -21.21
C LEU A 256 -15.13 6.93 -21.91
N ALA A 257 -16.27 7.13 -21.25
CA ALA A 257 -17.58 6.95 -21.88
C ALA A 257 -17.81 7.91 -23.05
N ILE A 258 -17.37 9.17 -22.93
CA ILE A 258 -17.43 10.16 -24.02
C ILE A 258 -16.51 9.72 -25.17
N ALA A 259 -15.27 9.31 -24.88
CA ALA A 259 -14.31 8.84 -25.87
C ALA A 259 -14.84 7.60 -26.61
N GLN A 260 -15.45 6.64 -25.91
CA GLN A 260 -16.08 5.47 -26.51
C GLN A 260 -17.26 5.84 -27.42
N LYS A 261 -18.11 6.80 -27.03
CA LYS A 261 -19.18 7.31 -27.89
C LYS A 261 -18.62 7.95 -29.17
N LYS A 262 -17.57 8.76 -29.05
CA LYS A 262 -16.87 9.37 -30.19
C LYS A 262 -16.27 8.30 -31.11
N GLN A 263 -15.60 7.29 -30.54
CA GLN A 263 -15.03 6.17 -31.29
C GLN A 263 -16.12 5.44 -32.11
N LYS A 264 -17.26 5.12 -31.49
CA LYS A 264 -18.39 4.48 -32.19
C LYS A 264 -18.91 5.35 -33.34
N SER A 265 -19.13 6.64 -33.09
CA SER A 265 -19.57 7.59 -34.12
C SER A 265 -18.59 7.68 -35.30
N PHE A 266 -17.29 7.80 -35.03
CA PHE A 266 -16.26 7.80 -36.07
C PHE A 266 -16.20 6.48 -36.84
N THR A 267 -16.41 5.35 -36.17
CA THR A 267 -16.43 4.03 -36.82
C THR A 267 -17.59 3.95 -37.83
N SER A 268 -18.80 4.34 -37.43
CA SER A 268 -19.95 4.40 -38.35
C SER A 268 -19.76 5.40 -39.49
N MET A 269 -19.12 6.55 -39.23
CA MET A 269 -18.79 7.52 -40.27
C MET A 269 -17.80 6.94 -41.29
N ILE A 270 -16.79 6.19 -40.84
CA ILE A 270 -15.83 5.50 -41.70
C ILE A 270 -16.53 4.45 -42.56
N GLU A 271 -17.46 3.67 -42.00
CA GLU A 271 -18.23 2.68 -42.74
C GLU A 271 -19.09 3.33 -43.84
N ASN A 272 -19.80 4.41 -43.51
CA ASN A 272 -20.60 5.16 -44.48
C ASN A 272 -19.74 5.77 -45.60
N LEU A 273 -18.59 6.37 -45.25
CA LEU A 273 -17.68 6.95 -46.24
C LEU A 273 -17.05 5.88 -47.14
N LYS A 274 -16.76 4.69 -46.61
CA LYS A 274 -16.30 3.55 -47.42
C LYS A 274 -17.37 3.09 -48.41
N ALA A 275 -18.62 2.97 -47.97
CA ALA A 275 -19.74 2.59 -48.83
C ALA A 275 -20.01 3.66 -49.91
N GLU A 276 -19.94 4.95 -49.56
CA GLU A 276 -20.07 6.05 -50.52
C GLU A 276 -18.94 6.01 -51.55
N LYS A 277 -17.69 5.78 -51.09
CA LYS A 277 -16.54 5.63 -51.98
C LYS A 277 -16.74 4.46 -52.95
N GLU A 278 -17.19 3.30 -52.47
CA GLU A 278 -17.45 2.12 -53.31
C GLU A 278 -18.54 2.40 -54.35
N ARG A 279 -19.65 3.04 -53.94
CA ARG A 279 -20.69 3.50 -54.87
C ARG A 279 -20.16 4.45 -55.93
N LEU A 280 -19.39 5.47 -55.54
CA LEU A 280 -18.80 6.41 -56.48
C LEU A 280 -17.79 5.72 -57.42
N GLU A 281 -17.02 4.75 -56.92
CA GLU A 281 -16.10 3.94 -57.74
C GLU A 281 -16.86 3.10 -58.76
N ASP A 282 -18.01 2.53 -58.37
CA ASP A 282 -18.90 1.78 -59.26
C ASP A 282 -19.58 2.68 -60.29
N GLU A 283 -20.04 3.88 -59.92
CA GLU A 283 -20.56 4.88 -60.85
C GLU A 283 -19.48 5.37 -61.84
N LEU A 284 -18.23 5.50 -61.38
CA LEU A 284 -17.11 5.89 -62.24
C LEU A 284 -16.63 4.74 -63.14
N ARG A 285 -16.93 3.47 -62.81
CA ARG A 285 -16.50 2.28 -63.56
C ARG A 285 -16.96 2.30 -65.03
N PRO A 286 -18.25 2.45 -65.37
CA PRO A 286 -18.70 2.52 -66.76
C PRO A 286 -18.16 3.76 -67.48
N LEU A 287 -17.99 4.89 -66.78
CA LEU A 287 -17.38 6.10 -67.36
C LEU A 287 -15.89 5.89 -67.67
N ARG A 288 -15.16 5.14 -66.84
CA ARG A 288 -13.78 4.72 -67.09
C ARG A 288 -13.71 3.74 -68.26
N ASP A 289 -14.64 2.81 -68.39
CA ASP A 289 -14.67 1.82 -69.48
C ASP A 289 -15.12 2.44 -70.83
N CYS A 290 -15.96 3.48 -70.79
CA CYS A 290 -16.36 4.26 -71.97
C CYS A 290 -15.25 5.19 -72.49
N LYS A 291 -14.32 5.63 -71.64
CA LYS A 291 -13.22 6.52 -72.06
C LYS A 291 -12.33 5.89 -73.14
N PRO A 292 -11.80 4.66 -73.00
CA PRO A 292 -11.01 4.00 -74.04
C PRO A 292 -11.78 3.79 -75.33
N THR A 293 -13.06 3.44 -75.26
CA THR A 293 -13.92 3.20 -76.44
C THR A 293 -14.28 4.49 -77.16
N ALA A 294 -14.54 5.58 -76.43
CA ALA A 294 -14.70 6.92 -77.00
C ALA A 294 -13.40 7.45 -77.62
N ILE A 295 -12.25 7.23 -76.96
CA ILE A 295 -10.93 7.59 -77.52
C ILE A 295 -10.63 6.76 -78.77
N ALA A 296 -10.94 5.47 -78.77
CA ALA A 296 -10.75 4.58 -79.92
C ALA A 296 -11.68 4.94 -81.09
N SER A 297 -12.94 5.30 -80.82
CA SER A 297 -13.87 5.76 -81.86
C SER A 297 -13.40 7.07 -82.48
N VAL A 298 -12.94 8.04 -81.68
CA VAL A 298 -12.36 9.30 -82.16
C VAL A 298 -11.07 9.07 -82.96
N ARG A 299 -10.18 8.17 -82.51
CA ARG A 299 -8.96 7.79 -83.26
C ARG A 299 -9.26 7.07 -84.58
N GLY A 300 -10.41 6.39 -84.70
CA GLY A 300 -10.84 5.71 -85.92
C GLY A 300 -11.53 6.60 -86.96
N LEU A 301 -11.99 7.80 -86.57
CA LEU A 301 -12.67 8.74 -87.47
C LEU A 301 -11.84 9.15 -88.70
N PRO A 302 -10.53 9.47 -88.61
CA PRO A 302 -9.73 9.83 -89.78
C PRO A 302 -9.66 8.71 -90.82
N VAL A 303 -9.51 7.46 -90.38
CA VAL A 303 -9.45 6.27 -91.25
C VAL A 303 -10.79 6.02 -91.92
N ARG A 304 -11.90 6.12 -91.18
CA ARG A 304 -13.26 6.05 -91.76
C ARG A 304 -13.53 7.18 -92.76
N PHE A 305 -13.08 8.40 -92.47
CA PHE A 305 -13.25 9.53 -93.38
C PHE A 305 -12.46 9.37 -94.68
N SER A 306 -11.23 8.84 -94.60
CA SER A 306 -10.39 8.55 -95.77
C SER A 306 -10.96 7.45 -96.66
N THR A 307 -11.52 6.38 -96.06
CA THR A 307 -12.16 5.28 -96.79
C THR A 307 -13.46 5.72 -97.45
N TRP A 308 -14.28 6.53 -96.77
CA TRP A 308 -15.50 7.09 -97.36
C TRP A 308 -15.19 8.04 -98.52
N SER A 309 -14.16 8.88 -98.37
CA SER A 309 -13.67 9.75 -99.45
C SER A 309 -13.18 8.95 -100.65
N SER A 310 -12.42 7.88 -100.41
CA SER A 310 -11.93 6.97 -101.45
C SER A 310 -13.07 6.25 -102.17
N ARG A 311 -14.09 5.78 -101.44
CA ARG A 311 -15.28 5.12 -102.00
C ARG A 311 -16.11 6.08 -102.84
N ARG A 312 -16.25 7.34 -102.40
CA ARG A 312 -16.91 8.42 -103.14
C ARG A 312 -16.15 8.74 -104.44
N LEU A 313 -14.82 8.79 -104.39
CA LEU A 313 -13.95 8.96 -105.57
C LEU A 313 -14.07 7.78 -106.55
N TRP A 314 -14.09 6.55 -106.05
CA TRP A 314 -14.31 5.35 -106.87
C TRP A 314 -15.68 5.37 -107.55
N LEU A 315 -16.76 5.66 -106.80
CA LEU A 315 -18.12 5.80 -107.37
C LEU A 315 -18.18 6.89 -108.44
N ARG A 316 -17.52 8.04 -108.22
CA ARG A 316 -17.40 9.11 -109.23
C ARG A 316 -16.66 8.65 -110.48
N ARG A 317 -15.52 7.98 -110.33
CA ARG A 317 -14.74 7.41 -111.45
C ARG A 317 -15.58 6.40 -112.23
N ASN A 318 -16.27 5.51 -111.53
CA ASN A 318 -17.08 4.45 -112.15
C ASN A 318 -18.29 5.03 -112.90
N TRP A 319 -18.92 6.07 -112.34
CA TRP A 319 -19.98 6.81 -113.03
C TRP A 319 -19.45 7.55 -114.28
N GLN A 320 -18.26 8.17 -114.20
CA GLN A 320 -17.63 8.79 -115.37
C GLN A 320 -17.23 7.77 -116.44
N THR A 321 -16.78 6.56 -116.07
CA THR A 321 -16.47 5.49 -117.04
C THR A 321 -17.73 4.98 -117.70
N LYS A 322 -18.81 4.69 -116.95
CA LYS A 322 -20.11 4.34 -117.53
C LYS A 322 -20.64 5.42 -118.46
N ARG A 323 -20.49 6.71 -118.11
CA ARG A 323 -20.90 7.84 -118.95
C ARG A 323 -20.05 7.95 -120.24
N ARG A 324 -18.73 7.69 -120.16
CA ARG A 324 -17.86 7.63 -121.35
C ARG A 324 -18.18 6.45 -122.26
N SER A 325 -18.53 5.29 -121.70
CA SER A 325 -18.98 4.12 -122.47
C SER A 325 -20.32 4.38 -123.16
N SER A 326 -21.26 5.08 -122.51
CA SER A 326 -22.55 5.44 -123.13
C SER A 326 -22.40 6.53 -124.22
N MET A 327 -21.44 7.45 -124.09
CA MET A 327 -21.11 8.44 -125.13
C MET A 327 -20.43 7.81 -126.37
N ARG A 328 -19.63 6.75 -126.21
CA ARG A 328 -19.05 6.02 -127.36
C ARG A 328 -20.10 5.22 -128.14
N LEU A 329 -21.12 4.70 -127.47
CA LEU A 329 -22.25 3.99 -128.11
C LEU A 329 -23.19 4.93 -128.86
N THR A 330 -23.35 6.18 -128.42
CA THR A 330 -24.20 7.18 -129.09
C THR A 330 -23.53 7.86 -130.29
N SER A 331 -22.19 7.82 -130.39
CA SER A 331 -21.44 8.31 -131.56
C SER A 331 -21.44 7.34 -132.76
N CYS A 332 -21.80 6.06 -132.57
CA CYS A 332 -21.77 5.05 -133.64
C CYS A 332 -23.15 4.85 -134.31
N LEU A 333 -24.24 5.29 -133.68
CA LEU A 333 -25.62 5.09 -134.14
C LEU A 333 -26.19 6.24 -134.99
N THR A 334 -25.47 7.34 -135.19
CA THR A 334 -25.95 8.52 -135.94
C THR A 334 -25.55 8.57 -137.42
N LEU A 335 -24.83 7.56 -137.95
CA LEU A 335 -24.38 7.57 -139.36
C LEU A 335 -25.15 6.64 -140.32
N SER A 336 -26.11 5.82 -139.86
CA SER A 336 -26.65 4.72 -140.71
C SER A 336 -28.16 4.74 -141.01
N ALA A 337 -28.90 5.81 -140.71
CA ALA A 337 -30.36 5.88 -140.94
C ALA A 337 -30.83 7.12 -141.74
N ARG A 338 -30.01 7.56 -142.71
CA ARG A 338 -30.44 8.40 -143.85
C ARG A 338 -30.30 7.53 -145.10
N ILE A 339 -31.35 6.82 -145.52
CA ILE A 339 -31.62 6.30 -146.88
C ILE A 339 -32.89 5.42 -146.81
N LYS A 340 -33.81 5.65 -147.75
CA LYS A 340 -35.11 4.97 -148.02
C LYS A 340 -36.38 5.58 -147.40
N ARG A 341 -36.85 6.65 -148.06
CA ARG A 341 -38.24 6.77 -148.52
C ARG A 341 -38.33 6.16 -149.93
N ARG A 342 -39.22 5.19 -150.13
CA ARG A 342 -40.07 5.03 -151.32
C ARG A 342 -41.17 4.04 -151.00
#